data_AF-A0A920S3K6-F1
#
_entry.id   AF-A0A920S3K6-F1
#
_cell.length_a   1.000
_cell.length_b   1.000
_cell.length_c   1.000
_cell.angle_alpha   90.00
_cell.angle_beta   90.00
_cell.angle_gamma   90.00
#
_symmetry.space_group_name_H-M   'P 1'
#
loop_
_entity.id
_entity.type
_entity.pdbx_description
1 polymer ?
#
loop_
_entity_poly.entity_id
_entity_poly.type
_entity_poly.pdbx_seq_one_letter_code
_entity_poly.pdbx_strand_id
1 'polypeptide(L)'
;MPTSTIAPLYFNDGQIRDEVYVYGSFLQSRMHRAGVTCSDCHEPHSAQLRFSGNELCLRCHNENPPSAFQDAAGRFDTPAHHMHTVKPIQCIDCHMPKRTYMQIDDRHDHSLRVPRPDLSIKYGTPNPCASCHNETDEWAMQQIVHHHGTHRRSHFSETLLAGSRGQFDAEYALAELAEDPGQPSMARGSALLLLSRYELGYSARAVTSGLADPEPIVRWHALQSINRVDRTQRYGNLKRLLKDPIKAIRTDAARIAVGYLGEFTERSERALLLSVLEEYKAIQMQQSDLPEAHTNLAAISAAFGQFDVAENTTEKRPRHRARVDSRPGESCRSLSKGWAGFRERQHSQRSDFDQAPGIRSRNRIWSVVSSQRQSQRCTNSIST
;
A
#
# COMPACT_ATOMS: atom_id res chain seq x y z
N MET A 1 5.06 11.18 2.67
CA MET A 1 3.95 10.60 3.43
C MET A 1 4.14 9.09 3.49
N PRO A 2 3.82 8.43 4.61
CA PRO A 2 3.71 6.97 4.65
C PRO A 2 2.75 6.47 3.57
N THR A 3 3.01 5.27 3.04
CA THR A 3 2.13 4.60 2.08
C THR A 3 0.88 4.01 2.76
N SER A 4 -0.16 3.69 1.98
CA SER A 4 -1.37 3.04 2.50
C SER A 4 -1.07 1.65 3.09
N THR A 5 -1.88 1.21 4.05
CA THR A 5 -1.78 -0.13 4.70
C THR A 5 -2.37 -1.25 3.86
N ILE A 6 -2.45 -1.06 2.55
CA ILE A 6 -2.92 -2.04 1.58
C ILE A 6 -1.68 -2.77 1.02
N ALA A 7 -1.85 -4.04 0.65
CA ALA A 7 -0.82 -4.79 -0.07
C ALA A 7 -0.29 -3.99 -1.30
N PRO A 8 1.00 -4.11 -1.65
CA PRO A 8 1.91 -5.18 -1.27
C PRO A 8 2.86 -4.87 -0.10
N LEU A 9 2.85 -3.67 0.47
CA LEU A 9 3.85 -3.28 1.48
C LEU A 9 3.44 -3.64 2.91
N TYR A 10 2.13 -3.88 3.12
CA TYR A 10 1.56 -4.35 4.37
C TYR A 10 0.83 -5.68 4.16
N PHE A 11 0.73 -6.47 5.23
CA PHE A 11 -0.24 -7.54 5.34
C PHE A 11 -1.66 -6.98 5.47
N ASN A 12 -2.67 -7.82 5.24
CA ASN A 12 -4.07 -7.40 5.30
C ASN A 12 -4.46 -6.86 6.68
N ASP A 13 -3.77 -7.29 7.74
CA ASP A 13 -3.93 -6.82 9.12
C ASP A 13 -3.16 -5.52 9.46
N GLY A 14 -2.50 -4.91 8.47
CA GLY A 14 -1.68 -3.72 8.65
C GLY A 14 -0.35 -3.98 9.33
N GLN A 15 0.05 -5.24 9.54
CA GLN A 15 1.43 -5.59 9.88
C GLN A 15 2.35 -5.26 8.70
N ILE A 16 3.57 -4.87 9.02
CA ILE A 16 4.56 -4.55 7.99
C ILE A 16 4.96 -5.81 7.22
N ARG A 17 4.88 -5.75 5.87
CA ARG A 17 5.31 -6.87 5.01
C ARG A 17 6.63 -6.58 4.32
N ASP A 18 6.82 -5.37 3.84
CA ASP A 18 8.03 -4.99 3.09
C ASP A 18 8.59 -3.65 3.57
N GLU A 19 9.58 -3.12 2.88
CA GLU A 19 10.32 -1.92 3.26
C GLU A 19 9.44 -0.66 3.35
N VAL A 20 8.99 -0.34 4.57
CA VAL A 20 8.29 0.91 4.93
C VAL A 20 8.86 1.54 6.21
N TYR A 21 10.12 1.24 6.54
CA TYR A 21 10.89 1.87 7.64
C TYR A 21 10.21 1.92 9.02
N VAL A 22 9.28 1.00 9.32
CA VAL A 22 8.50 0.83 10.57
C VAL A 22 7.70 2.04 11.08
N TYR A 23 7.94 3.25 10.56
CA TYR A 23 7.24 4.47 10.98
C TYR A 23 5.74 4.40 10.70
N GLY A 24 5.34 3.85 9.55
CA GLY A 24 3.93 3.62 9.27
C GLY A 24 3.29 2.60 10.22
N SER A 25 4.04 1.60 10.69
CA SER A 25 3.55 0.75 11.78
C SER A 25 3.35 1.54 13.08
N PHE A 26 4.29 2.41 13.45
CA PHE A 26 4.16 3.24 14.64
C PHE A 26 2.94 4.16 14.60
N LEU A 27 2.69 4.82 13.47
CA LEU A 27 1.50 5.67 13.28
C LEU A 27 0.18 4.90 13.42
N GLN A 28 0.19 3.58 13.21
CA GLN A 28 -0.97 2.73 13.42
C GLN A 28 -1.20 2.35 14.89
N SER A 29 -0.21 2.55 15.76
CA SER A 29 -0.24 2.07 17.14
C SER A 29 -1.17 2.91 18.02
N ARG A 30 -1.70 2.28 19.08
CA ARG A 30 -2.42 3.01 20.14
C ARG A 30 -1.51 3.95 20.91
N MET A 31 -0.22 3.64 20.99
CA MET A 31 0.79 4.49 21.65
C MET A 31 0.94 5.82 20.93
N HIS A 32 1.12 5.82 19.60
CA HIS A 32 1.18 7.05 18.81
C HIS A 32 -0.09 7.89 19.00
N ARG A 33 -1.29 7.27 18.97
CA ARG A 33 -2.54 7.98 19.23
C ARG A 33 -2.60 8.60 20.62
N ALA A 34 -2.03 7.94 21.63
CA ALA A 34 -1.95 8.46 22.99
C ALA A 34 -0.92 9.61 23.13
N GLY A 35 -0.19 9.95 22.07
CA GLY A 35 0.82 11.02 22.07
C GLY A 35 2.23 10.53 22.40
N VAL A 36 2.47 9.22 22.43
CA VAL A 36 3.82 8.66 22.58
C VAL A 36 4.61 8.95 21.31
N THR A 37 5.89 9.28 21.48
CA THR A 37 6.85 9.64 20.45
C THR A 37 8.03 8.68 20.41
N CYS A 38 8.82 8.72 19.34
CA CYS A 38 10.04 7.92 19.23
C CYS A 38 10.98 8.16 20.42
N SER A 39 11.08 9.41 20.87
CA SER A 39 11.95 9.82 21.97
C SER A 39 11.52 9.34 23.35
N ASP A 40 10.30 8.81 23.50
CA ASP A 40 9.87 8.18 24.75
C ASP A 40 10.54 6.81 24.93
N CYS A 41 10.85 6.12 23.83
CA CYS A 41 11.49 4.80 23.85
C CYS A 41 12.98 4.84 23.49
N HIS A 42 13.36 5.70 22.54
CA HIS A 42 14.71 5.81 22.00
C HIS A 42 15.37 7.12 22.43
N GLU A 43 16.70 7.11 22.51
CA GLU A 43 17.48 8.33 22.62
C GLU A 43 17.63 9.02 21.24
N PRO A 44 17.18 10.27 21.04
CA PRO A 44 17.09 10.90 19.72
C PRO A 44 18.39 10.92 18.89
N HIS A 45 19.56 10.95 19.54
CA HIS A 45 20.83 11.05 18.83
C HIS A 45 21.49 9.69 18.57
N SER A 46 21.40 8.75 19.52
CA SER A 46 22.03 7.44 19.40
C SER A 46 21.10 6.36 18.85
N ALA A 47 19.79 6.64 18.82
CA ALA A 47 18.72 5.67 18.57
C ALA A 47 18.69 4.47 19.54
N GLN A 48 19.53 4.45 20.56
CA GLN A 48 19.56 3.39 21.57
C GLN A 48 18.29 3.44 22.41
N LEU A 49 17.87 2.27 22.90
CA LEU A 49 16.75 2.18 23.83
C LEU A 49 17.10 2.91 25.13
N ARG A 50 16.14 3.67 25.68
CA ARG A 50 16.31 4.33 26.97
C ARG A 50 16.42 3.36 28.14
N PHE A 51 15.77 2.20 28.01
CA PHE A 51 15.73 1.14 29.02
C PHE A 51 15.83 -0.22 28.31
N SER A 52 16.39 -1.19 29.00
CA SER A 52 16.61 -2.54 28.49
C SER A 52 15.47 -3.49 28.85
N GLY A 53 15.11 -4.38 27.91
CA GLY A 53 14.09 -5.41 28.13
C GLY A 53 12.70 -4.83 28.42
N ASN A 54 11.94 -5.53 29.25
CA ASN A 54 10.54 -5.19 29.58
C ASN A 54 10.42 -3.84 30.30
N GLU A 55 11.47 -3.39 30.98
CA GLU A 55 11.46 -2.11 31.70
C GLU A 55 11.08 -0.95 30.78
N LEU A 56 11.45 -1.00 29.50
CA LEU A 56 11.06 0.00 28.51
C LEU A 56 9.53 0.16 28.40
N CYS A 57 8.81 -0.96 28.35
CA CYS A 57 7.37 -1.00 28.23
C CYS A 57 6.69 -0.70 29.58
N LEU A 58 7.27 -1.21 30.67
CA LEU A 58 6.73 -1.10 32.03
C LEU A 58 6.76 0.32 32.59
N ARG A 59 7.48 1.27 31.98
CA ARG A 59 7.37 2.70 32.32
C ARG A 59 5.95 3.23 32.25
N CYS A 60 5.15 2.70 31.34
CA CYS A 60 3.75 3.07 31.18
C CYS A 60 2.80 1.88 31.41
N HIS A 61 3.22 0.65 31.13
CA HIS A 61 2.38 -0.54 31.30
C HIS A 61 2.59 -1.19 32.66
N ASN A 62 2.08 -0.58 33.73
CA ASN A 62 2.20 -1.07 35.09
C ASN A 62 0.94 -0.73 35.93
N GLU A 63 0.90 -1.10 37.21
CA GLU A 63 -0.29 -0.87 38.06
C GLU A 63 -0.61 0.62 38.29
N ASN A 64 0.39 1.50 38.24
CA ASN A 64 0.30 2.92 38.50
C ASN A 64 0.96 3.74 37.36
N PRO A 65 0.34 3.76 36.17
CA PRO A 65 0.93 4.43 35.01
C PRO A 65 0.90 5.97 35.17
N PRO A 66 1.68 6.72 34.37
CA PRO A 66 1.57 8.17 34.32
C PRO A 66 0.13 8.64 34.05
N SER A 67 -0.25 9.81 34.57
CA SER A 67 -1.62 10.34 34.47
C SER A 67 -2.15 10.45 33.04
N ALA A 68 -1.27 10.69 32.06
CA ALA A 68 -1.62 10.74 30.64
C ALA A 68 -1.96 9.38 30.01
N PHE A 69 -1.64 8.26 30.68
CA PHE A 69 -1.70 6.90 30.12
C PHE A 69 -2.44 5.91 31.03
N GLN A 70 -3.52 6.34 31.69
CA GLN A 70 -4.27 5.47 32.61
C GLN A 70 -4.86 4.21 31.93
N ASP A 71 -5.13 4.26 30.64
CA ASP A 71 -5.52 3.09 29.82
C ASP A 71 -4.44 1.99 29.74
N ALA A 72 -3.21 2.29 30.15
CA ALA A 72 -2.09 1.35 30.20
C ALA A 72 -1.94 0.68 31.58
N ALA A 73 -2.86 0.91 32.52
CA ALA A 73 -2.78 0.31 33.85
C ALA A 73 -2.96 -1.22 33.81
N GLY A 74 -2.11 -1.96 34.53
CA GLY A 74 -2.25 -3.41 34.68
C GLY A 74 -0.97 -4.14 35.08
N ARG A 75 -1.10 -5.45 35.29
CA ARG A 75 0.00 -6.36 35.67
C ARG A 75 0.45 -7.19 34.47
N PHE A 76 1.36 -6.65 33.67
CA PHE A 76 1.71 -7.24 32.36
C PHE A 76 2.96 -8.13 32.38
N ASP A 77 3.99 -7.82 33.17
CA ASP A 77 5.19 -8.68 33.25
C ASP A 77 5.00 -9.80 34.27
N THR A 78 4.05 -10.70 33.98
CA THR A 78 3.72 -11.85 34.83
C THR A 78 3.45 -13.10 34.00
N PRO A 79 3.71 -14.31 34.53
CA PRO A 79 3.39 -15.56 33.85
C PRO A 79 1.92 -15.69 33.43
N ALA A 80 1.01 -15.04 34.16
CA ALA A 80 -0.41 -15.02 33.82
C ALA A 80 -0.70 -14.20 32.55
N HIS A 81 0.06 -13.14 32.28
CA HIS A 81 -0.10 -12.31 31.09
C HIS A 81 0.67 -12.88 29.89
N HIS A 82 1.96 -13.16 30.06
CA HIS A 82 2.78 -13.65 28.95
C HIS A 82 2.68 -15.16 28.73
N MET A 83 1.98 -15.92 29.59
CA MET A 83 1.71 -17.37 29.44
C MET A 83 2.96 -18.27 29.46
N HIS A 84 4.06 -17.82 30.06
CA HIS A 84 5.31 -18.59 30.13
C HIS A 84 5.82 -18.65 31.58
N THR A 85 6.37 -19.78 31.98
CA THR A 85 6.92 -19.98 33.34
C THR A 85 8.45 -19.94 33.39
N VAL A 86 9.13 -20.02 32.24
CA VAL A 86 10.59 -20.16 32.15
C VAL A 86 11.16 -19.35 30.98
N LYS A 87 12.29 -18.69 31.22
CA LYS A 87 13.09 -17.80 30.32
C LYS A 87 12.57 -16.36 30.25
N PRO A 88 13.43 -15.35 30.04
CA PRO A 88 12.93 -13.98 29.90
C PRO A 88 12.25 -13.84 28.54
N ILE A 89 10.92 -13.98 28.52
CA ILE A 89 10.07 -13.55 27.41
C ILE A 89 9.92 -12.04 27.52
N GLN A 90 10.18 -11.33 26.43
CA GLN A 90 10.06 -9.89 26.37
C GLN A 90 8.74 -9.46 25.76
N CYS A 91 8.24 -8.28 26.15
CA CYS A 91 7.04 -7.68 25.57
C CYS A 91 7.16 -7.59 24.03
N ILE A 92 8.36 -7.25 23.55
CA ILE A 92 8.64 -7.07 22.12
C ILE A 92 8.55 -8.38 21.32
N ASP A 93 8.74 -9.54 21.96
CA ASP A 93 8.70 -10.84 21.28
C ASP A 93 7.31 -11.13 20.72
N CYS A 94 6.26 -10.67 21.41
CA CYS A 94 4.87 -10.83 20.98
C CYS A 94 4.28 -9.56 20.36
N HIS A 95 4.57 -8.40 20.94
CA HIS A 95 3.92 -7.14 20.55
C HIS A 95 4.65 -6.40 19.43
N MET A 96 5.91 -6.70 19.19
CA MET A 96 6.71 -6.09 18.14
C MET A 96 7.44 -7.18 17.34
N PRO A 97 6.72 -8.11 16.68
CA PRO A 97 7.34 -9.24 16.00
C PRO A 97 8.43 -8.77 15.03
N LYS A 98 9.56 -9.48 15.07
CA LYS A 98 10.74 -9.18 14.26
C LYS A 98 10.62 -9.81 12.89
N ARG A 99 11.06 -9.09 11.86
CA ARG A 99 11.16 -9.60 10.49
C ARG A 99 12.47 -9.13 9.87
N THR A 100 13.11 -10.03 9.13
CA THR A 100 14.34 -9.72 8.40
C THR A 100 14.00 -9.19 7.00
N TYR A 101 14.40 -7.98 6.71
CA TYR A 101 14.25 -7.31 5.43
C TYR A 101 15.55 -7.44 4.63
N MET A 102 15.41 -7.65 3.32
CA MET A 102 16.53 -7.83 2.39
C MET A 102 17.56 -8.89 2.84
N GLN A 103 17.13 -9.87 3.66
CA GLN A 103 17.98 -10.92 4.27
C GLN A 103 19.10 -10.42 5.20
N ILE A 104 19.18 -9.12 5.50
CA ILE A 104 20.30 -8.54 6.27
C ILE A 104 19.87 -7.59 7.39
N ASP A 105 18.61 -7.17 7.42
CA ASP A 105 18.15 -6.09 8.30
C ASP A 105 16.94 -6.54 9.12
N ASP A 106 17.21 -6.88 10.38
CA ASP A 106 16.21 -7.28 11.35
C ASP A 106 15.46 -6.07 11.92
N ARG A 107 14.14 -6.02 11.72
CA ARG A 107 13.32 -4.92 12.22
C ARG A 107 12.09 -5.41 12.97
N HIS A 108 11.79 -4.72 14.06
CA HIS A 108 10.61 -4.95 14.88
C HIS A 108 9.41 -4.14 14.34
N ASP A 109 8.23 -4.77 14.24
CA ASP A 109 7.00 -4.08 13.88
C ASP A 109 6.59 -3.10 15.00
N HIS A 110 6.66 -1.80 14.72
CA HIS A 110 6.31 -0.75 15.69
C HIS A 110 4.80 -0.50 15.81
N SER A 111 3.94 -1.38 15.31
CA SER A 111 2.49 -1.27 15.53
C SER A 111 2.08 -1.68 16.95
N LEU A 112 2.98 -2.34 17.69
CA LEU A 112 2.86 -2.66 19.12
C LEU A 112 1.53 -3.38 19.42
N ARG A 113 1.14 -4.30 18.54
CA ARG A 113 -0.20 -4.88 18.52
C ARG A 113 -0.33 -5.96 19.58
N VAL A 114 -1.52 -6.08 20.14
CA VAL A 114 -1.89 -7.30 20.86
C VAL A 114 -1.94 -8.45 19.83
N PRO A 115 -1.32 -9.61 20.07
CA PRO A 115 -1.35 -10.74 19.15
C PRO A 115 -2.78 -11.09 18.70
N ARG A 116 -2.97 -11.30 17.40
CA ARG A 116 -4.25 -11.64 16.77
C ARG A 116 -4.17 -12.91 15.90
N PRO A 117 -3.94 -14.11 16.50
CA PRO A 117 -3.97 -15.37 15.74
C PRO A 117 -5.28 -15.60 14.99
N ASP A 118 -6.39 -15.02 15.45
CA ASP A 118 -7.68 -15.04 14.73
C ASP A 118 -7.61 -14.35 13.36
N LEU A 119 -6.82 -13.28 13.22
CA LEU A 119 -6.56 -12.64 11.92
C LEU A 119 -5.60 -13.47 11.08
N SER A 120 -4.63 -14.15 11.70
CA SER A 120 -3.74 -15.09 11.02
C SER A 120 -4.51 -16.24 10.38
N ILE A 121 -5.43 -16.88 11.12
CA ILE A 121 -6.33 -17.93 10.59
C ILE A 121 -7.15 -17.41 9.42
N LYS A 122 -7.73 -16.21 9.54
CA LYS A 122 -8.67 -15.66 8.54
C LYS A 122 -7.97 -15.15 7.27
N TYR A 123 -6.76 -14.61 7.41
CA TYR A 123 -6.12 -13.81 6.36
C TYR A 123 -4.69 -14.24 6.01
N GLY A 124 -4.16 -15.27 6.67
CA GLY A 124 -2.78 -15.75 6.48
C GLY A 124 -1.73 -14.71 6.87
N THR A 125 -2.02 -13.86 7.86
CA THR A 125 -1.08 -12.85 8.35
C THR A 125 -0.15 -13.44 9.40
N PRO A 126 1.08 -12.88 9.57
CA PRO A 126 2.05 -13.43 10.51
C PRO A 126 1.51 -13.50 11.94
N ASN A 127 1.86 -14.58 12.63
CA ASN A 127 1.52 -14.80 14.03
C ASN A 127 2.82 -14.77 14.86
N PRO A 128 2.95 -13.90 15.89
CA PRO A 128 4.16 -13.85 16.71
C PRO A 128 4.47 -15.17 17.42
N CYS A 129 3.45 -15.98 17.76
CA CYS A 129 3.65 -17.28 18.41
C CYS A 129 4.50 -18.24 17.55
N ALA A 130 4.31 -18.20 16.23
CA ALA A 130 4.97 -19.09 15.27
C ALA A 130 6.49 -18.84 15.13
N SER A 131 7.03 -17.79 15.75
CA SER A 131 8.48 -17.55 15.80
C SER A 131 9.21 -18.52 16.75
N CYS A 132 8.50 -19.07 17.73
CA CYS A 132 9.05 -19.96 18.76
C CYS A 132 8.32 -21.31 18.81
N HIS A 133 7.08 -21.37 18.35
CA HIS A 133 6.20 -22.54 18.36
C HIS A 133 6.04 -23.12 16.95
N ASN A 134 5.97 -24.45 16.85
CA ASN A 134 5.73 -25.17 15.59
C ASN A 134 4.25 -25.54 15.39
N GLU A 135 3.42 -25.20 16.37
CA GLU A 135 1.98 -25.41 16.40
C GLU A 135 1.25 -24.44 15.44
N THR A 136 -0.02 -24.75 15.16
CA THR A 136 -0.83 -23.99 14.19
C THR A 136 -1.40 -22.68 14.78
N ASP A 137 -1.90 -21.81 13.91
CA ASP A 137 -2.57 -20.58 14.34
C ASP A 137 -3.84 -20.87 15.16
N GLU A 138 -4.54 -21.98 14.89
CA GLU A 138 -5.68 -22.44 15.70
C GLU A 138 -5.25 -22.80 17.12
N TRP A 139 -4.10 -23.47 17.28
CA TRP A 139 -3.55 -23.76 18.60
C TRP A 139 -3.20 -22.46 19.32
N ALA A 140 -2.53 -21.52 18.65
CA ALA A 140 -2.18 -20.23 19.25
C ALA A 140 -3.45 -19.48 19.68
N MET A 141 -4.49 -19.46 18.84
CA MET A 141 -5.77 -18.86 19.18
C MET A 141 -6.41 -19.53 20.40
N GLN A 142 -6.36 -20.87 20.51
CA GLN A 142 -6.87 -21.58 21.69
C GLN A 142 -6.16 -21.16 22.98
N GLN A 143 -4.83 -20.94 22.94
CA GLN A 143 -4.09 -20.43 24.10
C GLN A 143 -4.56 -19.03 24.49
N ILE A 144 -4.67 -18.10 23.52
CA ILE A 144 -5.19 -16.74 23.80
C ILE A 144 -6.62 -16.81 24.34
N VAL A 145 -7.48 -17.70 23.84
CA VAL A 145 -8.84 -17.87 24.37
C VAL A 145 -8.84 -18.41 25.80
N HIS A 146 -8.02 -19.42 26.08
CA HIS A 146 -7.93 -20.01 27.41
C HIS A 146 -7.50 -18.99 28.47
N HIS A 147 -6.51 -18.15 28.16
CA HIS A 147 -5.93 -17.20 29.11
C HIS A 147 -6.60 -15.82 29.13
N HIS A 148 -7.18 -15.36 28.01
CA HIS A 148 -7.72 -13.99 27.88
C HIS A 148 -9.19 -13.94 27.43
N GLY A 149 -9.86 -15.09 27.38
CA GLY A 149 -11.27 -15.20 26.96
C GLY A 149 -11.46 -15.04 25.46
N THR A 150 -12.70 -15.08 25.00
CA THR A 150 -13.05 -15.14 23.57
C THR A 150 -13.18 -13.77 22.89
N HIS A 151 -13.37 -12.70 23.66
CA HIS A 151 -13.67 -11.39 23.10
C HIS A 151 -12.43 -10.75 22.47
N ARG A 152 -12.55 -10.32 21.21
CA ARG A 152 -11.53 -9.56 20.48
C ARG A 152 -12.15 -8.30 19.90
N ARG A 153 -11.36 -7.23 19.84
CA ARG A 153 -11.79 -5.98 19.21
C ARG A 153 -11.93 -6.19 17.71
N SER A 154 -12.93 -5.52 17.12
CA SER A 154 -13.03 -5.40 15.66
C SER A 154 -11.72 -4.84 15.10
N HIS A 155 -11.39 -5.26 13.88
CA HIS A 155 -10.17 -4.87 13.20
C HIS A 155 -10.51 -4.31 11.81
N PHE A 156 -9.91 -3.18 11.45
CA PHE A 156 -10.19 -2.48 10.18
C PHE A 156 -9.92 -3.32 8.92
N SER A 157 -9.18 -4.40 9.07
CA SER A 157 -8.72 -5.26 7.98
C SER A 157 -9.80 -5.99 7.24
N GLU A 158 -10.90 -6.31 7.91
CA GLU A 158 -12.02 -6.95 7.22
C GLU A 158 -12.56 -6.00 6.15
N THR A 159 -12.79 -4.75 6.56
CA THR A 159 -13.24 -3.65 5.69
C THR A 159 -12.24 -3.34 4.58
N LEU A 160 -10.94 -3.17 4.92
CA LEU A 160 -9.92 -2.87 3.91
C LEU A 160 -9.73 -4.02 2.92
N LEU A 161 -9.82 -5.28 3.39
CA LEU A 161 -9.70 -6.44 2.51
C LEU A 161 -10.89 -6.55 1.57
N ALA A 162 -12.12 -6.41 2.08
CA ALA A 162 -13.34 -6.35 1.28
C ALA A 162 -13.23 -5.27 0.19
N GLY A 163 -12.80 -4.06 0.60
CA GLY A 163 -12.56 -2.93 -0.28
C GLY A 163 -11.51 -3.21 -1.36
N SER A 164 -10.36 -3.78 -0.98
CA SER A 164 -9.25 -4.09 -1.90
C SER A 164 -9.59 -5.16 -2.94
N ARG A 165 -10.52 -6.07 -2.61
CA ARG A 165 -11.06 -7.10 -3.50
C ARG A 165 -12.18 -6.59 -4.40
N GLY A 166 -12.60 -5.33 -4.25
CA GLY A 166 -13.67 -4.74 -5.07
C GLY A 166 -15.06 -5.29 -4.75
N GLN A 167 -15.31 -5.74 -3.51
CA GLN A 167 -16.63 -6.22 -3.10
C GLN A 167 -17.65 -5.07 -3.14
N PHE A 168 -18.74 -5.24 -3.90
CA PHE A 168 -19.70 -4.18 -4.19
C PHE A 168 -20.29 -3.50 -2.94
N ASP A 169 -20.53 -4.27 -1.88
CA ASP A 169 -21.11 -3.81 -0.60
C ASP A 169 -20.07 -3.21 0.37
N ALA A 170 -18.79 -3.19 0.02
CA ALA A 170 -17.73 -2.67 0.89
C ALA A 170 -17.73 -1.14 1.00
N GLU A 171 -18.36 -0.42 0.06
CA GLU A 171 -18.26 1.04 -0.01
C GLU A 171 -18.75 1.73 1.27
N TYR A 172 -19.90 1.32 1.80
CA TYR A 172 -20.45 1.91 3.02
C TYR A 172 -19.51 1.68 4.20
N ALA A 173 -19.01 0.46 4.38
CA ALA A 173 -18.09 0.13 5.46
C ALA A 173 -16.74 0.87 5.32
N LEU A 174 -16.24 1.09 4.10
CA LEU A 174 -15.05 1.89 3.83
C LEU A 174 -15.27 3.36 4.19
N ALA A 175 -16.44 3.92 3.86
CA ALA A 175 -16.80 5.29 4.23
C ALA A 175 -16.87 5.45 5.76
N GLU A 176 -17.53 4.53 6.46
CA GLU A 176 -17.56 4.51 7.93
C GLU A 176 -16.14 4.41 8.53
N LEU A 177 -15.30 3.51 8.01
CA LEU A 177 -13.91 3.39 8.45
C LEU A 177 -13.11 4.66 8.21
N ALA A 178 -13.29 5.35 7.08
CA ALA A 178 -12.59 6.61 6.79
C ALA A 178 -12.98 7.73 7.77
N GLU A 179 -14.24 7.76 8.18
CA GLU A 179 -14.80 8.81 9.05
C GLU A 179 -14.63 8.50 10.55
N ASP A 180 -14.30 7.26 10.95
CA ASP A 180 -14.14 6.86 12.36
C ASP A 180 -12.82 7.39 12.97
N PRO A 181 -12.84 8.39 13.88
CA PRO A 181 -11.63 8.89 14.53
C PRO A 181 -11.02 7.87 15.52
N GLY A 182 -11.76 6.84 15.91
CA GLY A 182 -11.31 5.70 16.69
C GLY A 182 -10.40 4.74 15.91
N GLN A 183 -10.27 4.88 14.59
CA GLN A 183 -9.41 4.05 13.74
C GLN A 183 -8.08 4.71 13.40
N PRO A 184 -6.99 3.95 13.16
CA PRO A 184 -5.70 4.56 12.87
C PRO A 184 -5.77 5.41 11.60
N SER A 185 -5.12 6.58 11.59
CA SER A 185 -5.18 7.53 10.46
C SER A 185 -4.74 6.89 9.14
N MET A 186 -3.79 5.95 9.18
CA MET A 186 -3.37 5.16 8.03
C MET A 186 -4.45 4.20 7.51
N ALA A 187 -5.22 3.56 8.39
CA ALA A 187 -6.34 2.71 7.98
C ALA A 187 -7.47 3.56 7.37
N ARG A 188 -7.77 4.70 7.99
CA ARG A 188 -8.74 5.69 7.49
C ARG A 188 -8.35 6.20 6.10
N GLY A 189 -7.08 6.58 5.92
CA GLY A 189 -6.52 6.99 4.63
C GLY A 189 -6.55 5.87 3.58
N SER A 190 -6.24 4.63 3.99
CA SER A 190 -6.33 3.47 3.08
C SER A 190 -7.76 3.22 2.61
N ALA A 191 -8.75 3.40 3.49
CA ALA A 191 -10.15 3.31 3.12
C ALA A 191 -10.53 4.37 2.08
N LEU A 192 -10.09 5.62 2.27
CA LEU A 192 -10.28 6.71 1.30
C LEU A 192 -9.68 6.40 -0.06
N LEU A 193 -8.47 5.82 -0.10
CA LEU A 193 -7.84 5.42 -1.35
C LEU A 193 -8.64 4.32 -2.07
N LEU A 194 -9.21 3.36 -1.33
CA LEU A 194 -10.04 2.29 -1.91
C LEU A 194 -11.37 2.82 -2.46
N LEU A 195 -11.97 3.83 -1.83
CA LEU A 195 -13.20 4.48 -2.30
C LEU A 195 -13.06 5.08 -3.71
N SER A 196 -11.85 5.37 -4.20
CA SER A 196 -11.62 5.80 -5.59
C SER A 196 -12.11 4.80 -6.66
N ARG A 197 -12.40 3.55 -6.27
CA ARG A 197 -12.86 2.47 -7.16
C ARG A 197 -14.37 2.26 -7.10
N TYR A 198 -15.06 2.97 -6.20
CA TYR A 198 -16.49 2.83 -5.96
C TYR A 198 -17.26 4.05 -6.45
N GLU A 199 -18.54 3.86 -6.80
CA GLU A 199 -19.36 4.87 -7.50
C GLU A 199 -20.62 5.31 -6.73
N LEU A 200 -20.91 4.74 -5.55
CA LEU A 200 -22.08 5.18 -4.78
C LEU A 200 -21.81 6.52 -4.06
N GLY A 201 -22.87 7.07 -3.48
CA GLY A 201 -22.81 8.40 -2.83
C GLY A 201 -21.99 8.46 -1.55
N TYR A 202 -21.72 7.32 -0.90
CA TYR A 202 -20.97 7.27 0.37
C TYR A 202 -19.52 7.74 0.17
N SER A 203 -18.92 7.38 -0.96
CA SER A 203 -17.55 7.79 -1.32
C SER A 203 -17.38 9.31 -1.35
N ALA A 204 -18.34 10.04 -1.94
CA ALA A 204 -18.23 11.50 -2.12
C ALA A 204 -18.17 12.23 -0.77
N ARG A 205 -19.04 11.84 0.18
CA ARG A 205 -19.06 12.42 1.52
C ARG A 205 -17.76 12.13 2.27
N ALA A 206 -17.38 10.85 2.37
CA ALA A 206 -16.18 10.44 3.11
C ALA A 206 -14.91 11.12 2.56
N VAL A 207 -14.78 11.22 1.23
CA VAL A 207 -13.66 11.96 0.61
C VAL A 207 -13.71 13.44 0.95
N THR A 208 -14.88 14.09 0.87
CA THR A 208 -15.01 15.51 1.23
C THR A 208 -14.61 15.78 2.67
N SER A 209 -15.09 14.96 3.62
CA SER A 209 -14.68 14.99 5.02
C SER A 209 -13.17 14.80 5.17
N GLY A 210 -12.62 13.78 4.50
CA GLY A 210 -11.20 13.44 4.53
C GLY A 210 -10.28 14.56 4.02
N LEU A 211 -10.70 15.35 3.02
CA LEU A 211 -9.93 16.50 2.52
C LEU A 211 -9.75 17.60 3.58
N ALA A 212 -10.57 17.62 4.63
CA ALA A 212 -10.52 18.60 5.72
C ALA A 212 -10.01 18.01 7.04
N ASP A 213 -9.61 16.73 7.06
CA ASP A 213 -9.20 16.03 8.27
C ASP A 213 -7.96 16.67 8.92
N PRO A 214 -7.84 16.70 10.27
CA PRO A 214 -6.64 17.19 10.94
C PRO A 214 -5.39 16.36 10.60
N GLU A 215 -5.53 15.06 10.32
CA GLU A 215 -4.42 14.16 10.02
C GLU A 215 -3.95 14.32 8.57
N PRO A 216 -2.68 14.68 8.33
CA PRO A 216 -2.17 14.91 6.98
C PRO A 216 -2.28 13.69 6.05
N ILE A 217 -2.13 12.47 6.57
CA ILE A 217 -2.23 11.25 5.76
C ILE A 217 -3.66 10.99 5.28
N VAL A 218 -4.67 11.36 6.08
CA VAL A 218 -6.08 11.24 5.71
C VAL A 218 -6.40 12.25 4.61
N ARG A 219 -5.96 13.51 4.76
CA ARG A 219 -6.09 14.53 3.70
C ARG A 219 -5.42 14.13 2.41
N TRP A 220 -4.21 13.58 2.48
CA TRP A 220 -3.44 13.18 1.30
C TRP A 220 -4.13 12.05 0.54
N HIS A 221 -4.60 11.00 1.22
CA HIS A 221 -5.35 9.93 0.55
C HIS A 221 -6.73 10.36 0.07
N ALA A 222 -7.43 11.25 0.78
CA ALA A 222 -8.66 11.86 0.28
C ALA A 222 -8.41 12.63 -1.04
N LEU A 223 -7.29 13.35 -1.12
CA LEU A 223 -6.89 14.08 -2.32
C LEU A 223 -6.63 13.14 -3.52
N GLN A 224 -6.09 11.95 -3.28
CA GLN A 224 -5.95 10.93 -4.33
C GLN A 224 -7.29 10.41 -4.85
N SER A 225 -8.33 10.47 -4.03
CA SER A 225 -9.71 10.09 -4.36
C SER A 225 -10.62 11.29 -4.68
N ILE A 226 -10.05 12.48 -4.93
CA ILE A 226 -10.84 13.71 -5.16
C ILE A 226 -11.79 13.62 -6.36
N ASN A 227 -11.57 12.66 -7.26
CA ASN A 227 -12.48 12.39 -8.37
C ASN A 227 -13.86 11.83 -7.92
N ARG A 228 -14.01 11.42 -6.65
CA ARG A 228 -15.31 11.04 -6.06
C ARG A 228 -16.16 12.26 -5.68
N VAL A 229 -15.54 13.42 -5.52
CA VAL A 229 -16.22 14.68 -5.24
C VAL A 229 -16.75 15.27 -6.54
N ASP A 230 -17.89 15.96 -6.54
CA ASP A 230 -18.40 16.62 -7.74
C ASP A 230 -17.48 17.74 -8.21
N ARG A 231 -17.50 18.03 -9.51
CA ARG A 231 -16.57 18.98 -10.14
C ARG A 231 -16.58 20.36 -9.47
N THR A 232 -17.74 20.87 -9.08
CA THR A 232 -17.89 22.20 -8.47
C THR A 232 -17.24 22.23 -7.08
N GLN A 233 -17.42 21.17 -6.28
CA GLN A 233 -16.77 21.04 -4.98
C GLN A 233 -15.26 20.79 -5.06
N ARG A 234 -14.76 20.15 -6.13
CA ARG A 234 -13.31 19.92 -6.31
C ARG A 234 -12.53 21.22 -6.34
N TYR A 235 -12.99 22.21 -7.10
CA TYR A 235 -12.32 23.50 -7.20
C TYR A 235 -12.15 24.17 -5.84
N GLY A 236 -13.23 24.25 -5.04
CA GLY A 236 -13.19 24.83 -3.70
C GLY A 236 -12.22 24.08 -2.77
N ASN A 237 -12.20 22.75 -2.83
CA ASN A 237 -11.27 21.93 -2.05
C ASN A 237 -9.81 22.11 -2.49
N LEU A 238 -9.53 22.11 -3.79
CA LEU A 238 -8.18 22.32 -4.34
C LEU A 238 -7.64 23.69 -3.95
N LYS A 239 -8.45 24.76 -4.08
CA LYS A 239 -8.10 26.11 -3.64
C LYS A 239 -7.66 26.15 -2.18
N ARG A 240 -8.37 25.44 -1.30
CA ARG A 240 -8.01 25.32 0.12
C ARG A 240 -6.71 24.53 0.31
N LEU A 241 -6.56 23.39 -0.36
CA LEU A 241 -5.39 22.51 -0.21
C LEU A 241 -4.10 23.08 -0.80
N LEU A 242 -4.16 24.03 -1.73
CA LEU A 242 -3.00 24.81 -2.17
C LEU A 242 -2.34 25.59 -1.01
N LYS A 243 -3.08 25.84 0.09
CA LYS A 243 -2.58 26.50 1.30
C LYS A 243 -2.23 25.51 2.42
N ASP A 244 -2.25 24.20 2.16
CA ASP A 244 -1.94 23.21 3.18
C ASP A 244 -0.49 23.38 3.69
N PRO A 245 -0.28 23.38 5.03
CA PRO A 245 1.06 23.52 5.59
C PRO A 245 2.01 22.40 5.15
N ILE A 246 1.47 21.22 4.83
CA ILE A 246 2.27 20.08 4.39
C ILE A 246 2.54 20.17 2.90
N LYS A 247 3.83 20.29 2.56
CA LYS A 247 4.31 20.44 1.17
C LYS A 247 3.76 19.38 0.25
N ALA A 248 3.81 18.12 0.65
CA ALA A 248 3.32 16.99 -0.13
C ALA A 248 1.84 17.14 -0.53
N ILE A 249 0.99 17.67 0.36
CA ILE A 249 -0.44 17.85 0.09
C ILE A 249 -0.64 19.01 -0.88
N ARG A 250 -0.06 20.20 -0.60
CA ARG A 250 -0.26 21.36 -1.48
C ARG A 250 0.30 21.16 -2.88
N THR A 251 1.45 20.49 -3.02
CA THR A 251 2.04 20.24 -4.35
C THR A 251 1.27 19.19 -5.14
N ASP A 252 0.71 18.17 -4.48
CA ASP A 252 -0.16 17.20 -5.16
C ASP A 252 -1.51 17.84 -5.53
N ALA A 253 -2.03 18.75 -4.70
CA ALA A 253 -3.21 19.54 -5.01
C ALA A 253 -2.95 20.43 -6.24
N ALA A 254 -1.79 21.08 -6.32
CA ALA A 254 -1.40 21.88 -7.49
C ALA A 254 -1.30 21.04 -8.78
N ARG A 255 -0.71 19.84 -8.68
CA ARG A 255 -0.64 18.89 -9.80
C ARG A 255 -2.03 18.51 -10.32
N ILE A 256 -3.01 18.36 -9.45
CA ILE A 256 -4.41 18.07 -9.85
C ILE A 256 -5.09 19.34 -10.38
N ALA A 257 -4.91 20.47 -9.70
CA ALA A 257 -5.53 21.76 -10.01
C ALA A 257 -5.15 22.32 -11.38
N VAL A 258 -3.99 21.95 -11.93
CA VAL A 258 -3.59 22.37 -13.30
C VAL A 258 -4.60 21.92 -14.35
N GLY A 259 -5.27 20.77 -14.16
CA GLY A 259 -6.34 20.31 -15.05
C GLY A 259 -7.62 21.16 -14.99
N TYR A 260 -7.71 22.05 -14.00
CA TYR A 260 -8.83 22.96 -13.76
C TYR A 260 -8.39 24.43 -13.93
N LEU A 261 -7.27 24.70 -14.63
CA LEU A 261 -6.70 26.05 -14.74
C LEU A 261 -7.71 27.12 -15.23
N GLY A 262 -8.67 26.73 -16.08
CA GLY A 262 -9.73 27.63 -16.55
C GLY A 262 -10.71 28.07 -15.47
N GLU A 263 -10.82 27.33 -14.36
CA GLU A 263 -11.68 27.65 -13.22
C GLU A 263 -10.98 28.64 -12.24
N PHE A 264 -9.64 28.73 -12.29
CA PHE A 264 -8.84 29.71 -11.54
C PHE A 264 -8.84 31.08 -12.24
N THR A 265 -9.99 31.77 -12.18
CA THR A 265 -10.21 33.07 -12.83
C THR A 265 -9.69 34.26 -12.01
N GLU A 266 -9.67 34.14 -10.68
CA GLU A 266 -9.14 35.20 -9.82
C GLU A 266 -7.60 35.26 -9.93
N ARG A 267 -7.05 36.47 -10.12
CA ARG A 267 -5.60 36.67 -10.28
C ARG A 267 -4.81 36.15 -9.09
N SER A 268 -5.32 36.32 -7.86
CA SER A 268 -4.65 35.89 -6.63
C SER A 268 -4.57 34.37 -6.53
N GLU A 269 -5.65 33.66 -6.87
CA GLU A 269 -5.72 32.20 -6.87
C GLU A 269 -4.85 31.59 -7.94
N ARG A 270 -4.86 32.17 -9.15
CA ARG A 270 -4.00 31.73 -10.25
C ARG A 270 -2.52 31.93 -9.90
N ALA A 271 -2.18 33.04 -9.25
CA ALA A 271 -0.83 33.28 -8.78
C ALA A 271 -0.40 32.25 -7.73
N LEU A 272 -1.29 31.89 -6.78
CA LEU A 272 -1.04 30.84 -5.79
C LEU A 272 -0.84 29.46 -6.44
N LEU A 273 -1.69 29.08 -7.39
CA LEU A 273 -1.54 27.80 -8.12
C LEU A 273 -0.18 27.75 -8.83
N LEU A 274 0.19 28.82 -9.54
CA LEU A 274 1.47 28.89 -10.25
C LEU A 274 2.66 28.83 -9.28
N SER A 275 2.60 29.51 -8.13
CA SER A 275 3.69 29.46 -7.16
C SER A 275 3.87 28.04 -6.58
N VAL A 276 2.78 27.33 -6.27
CA VAL A 276 2.87 25.96 -5.75
C VAL A 276 3.27 24.97 -6.85
N LEU A 277 2.91 25.21 -8.12
CA LEU A 277 3.41 24.43 -9.24
C LEU A 277 4.93 24.57 -9.41
N GLU A 278 5.52 25.73 -9.13
CA GLU A 278 6.98 25.87 -9.10
C GLU A 278 7.61 25.07 -7.95
N GLU A 279 6.97 24.99 -6.78
CA GLU A 279 7.40 24.07 -5.72
C GLU A 279 7.37 22.61 -6.20
N TYR A 280 6.31 22.20 -6.91
CA TYR A 280 6.19 20.84 -7.45
C TYR A 280 7.27 20.55 -8.49
N LYS A 281 7.50 21.46 -9.45
CA LYS A 281 8.56 21.32 -10.47
C LYS A 281 9.95 21.24 -9.83
N ALA A 282 10.22 22.04 -8.80
CA ALA A 282 11.48 21.98 -8.07
C ALA A 282 11.70 20.61 -7.40
N ILE A 283 10.65 19.98 -6.86
CA ILE A 283 10.73 18.60 -6.35
C ILE A 283 11.09 17.62 -7.47
N GLN A 284 10.40 17.70 -8.62
CA GLN A 284 10.70 16.81 -9.75
C GLN A 284 12.13 17.01 -10.24
N MET A 285 12.64 18.24 -10.23
CA MET A 285 14.00 18.53 -10.69
C MET A 285 15.09 18.01 -9.75
N GLN A 286 14.80 17.82 -8.47
CA GLN A 286 15.71 17.13 -7.54
C GLN A 286 15.81 15.63 -7.82
N GLN A 287 14.86 15.07 -8.58
CA GLN A 287 14.76 13.65 -8.95
C GLN A 287 14.89 13.48 -10.47
N SER A 288 15.60 14.39 -11.15
CA SER A 288 15.71 14.40 -12.62
C SER A 288 16.43 13.20 -13.21
N ASP A 289 17.08 12.39 -12.38
CA ASP A 289 17.63 11.09 -12.74
C ASP A 289 16.55 10.00 -12.90
N LEU A 290 15.36 10.20 -12.31
CA LEU A 290 14.24 9.27 -12.39
C LEU A 290 13.32 9.58 -13.60
N PRO A 291 12.95 8.57 -14.41
CA PRO A 291 12.02 8.74 -15.53
C PRO A 291 10.64 9.30 -15.14
N GLU A 292 10.21 9.05 -13.91
CA GLU A 292 8.96 9.53 -13.32
C GLU A 292 8.94 11.06 -13.22
N ALA A 293 10.07 11.68 -12.84
CA ALA A 293 10.18 13.13 -12.73
C ALA A 293 9.93 13.81 -14.08
N HIS A 294 10.49 13.26 -15.16
CA HIS A 294 10.28 13.75 -16.51
C HIS A 294 8.83 13.59 -16.99
N THR A 295 8.18 12.47 -16.68
CA THR A 295 6.75 12.27 -17.00
C THR A 295 5.87 13.25 -16.24
N ASN A 296 6.17 13.48 -14.98
CA ASN A 296 5.44 14.43 -14.15
C ASN A 296 5.58 15.88 -14.68
N LEU A 297 6.80 16.30 -15.03
CA LEU A 297 7.04 17.61 -15.63
C LEU A 297 6.33 17.76 -16.99
N ALA A 298 6.38 16.73 -17.83
CA ALA A 298 5.69 16.72 -19.12
C ALA A 298 4.17 16.84 -18.97
N ALA A 299 3.57 16.17 -17.98
CA ALA A 299 2.14 16.28 -17.70
C ALA A 299 1.74 17.73 -17.33
N ILE A 300 2.58 18.44 -16.59
CA ILE A 300 2.36 19.86 -16.29
C ILE A 300 2.45 20.72 -17.57
N SER A 301 3.48 20.53 -18.40
CA SER A 301 3.62 21.25 -19.67
C SER A 301 2.43 21.01 -20.61
N ALA A 302 1.98 19.76 -20.72
CA ALA A 302 0.80 19.39 -21.51
C ALA A 302 -0.47 20.08 -20.99
N ALA A 303 -0.65 20.18 -19.67
CA ALA A 303 -1.80 20.89 -19.08
C ALA A 303 -1.78 22.41 -19.38
N PHE A 304 -0.61 22.99 -19.64
CA PHE A 304 -0.47 24.36 -20.15
C PHE A 304 -0.60 24.49 -21.67
N GLY A 305 -0.86 23.40 -22.40
CA GLY A 305 -0.90 23.37 -23.86
C GLY A 305 0.48 23.43 -24.53
N GLN A 306 1.57 23.23 -23.78
CA GLN A 306 2.95 23.25 -24.27
C GLN A 306 3.38 21.84 -24.72
N PHE A 307 2.73 21.32 -25.77
CA PHE A 307 2.92 19.93 -26.20
C PHE A 307 4.35 19.62 -26.65
N ASP A 308 5.01 20.51 -27.39
CA ASP A 308 6.41 20.33 -27.82
C ASP A 308 7.38 20.24 -26.63
N VAL A 309 7.12 21.06 -25.59
CA VAL A 309 7.90 21.03 -24.35
C VAL A 309 7.66 19.74 -23.59
N ALA A 310 6.41 19.27 -23.55
CA ALA A 310 6.05 18.00 -22.92
C ALA A 310 6.77 16.82 -23.59
N GLU A 311 6.74 16.75 -24.92
CA GLU A 311 7.40 15.70 -25.71
C GLU A 311 8.92 15.69 -25.45
N ASN A 312 9.61 16.81 -25.66
CA ASN A 312 11.05 16.94 -25.41
C ASN A 312 11.45 16.59 -23.97
N THR A 313 10.60 16.91 -22.99
CA THR A 313 10.86 16.59 -21.58
C THR A 313 10.81 15.09 -21.33
N THR A 314 9.91 14.36 -21.99
CA THR A 314 9.87 12.89 -21.91
C THR A 314 11.01 12.21 -22.66
N GLU A 315 11.53 12.80 -23.74
CA GLU A 315 12.65 12.25 -24.50
C GLU A 315 13.98 12.29 -23.75
N LYS A 316 14.13 13.19 -22.77
CA LYS A 316 15.29 13.27 -21.86
C LYS A 316 15.38 12.12 -20.86
N ARG A 317 14.38 11.22 -20.83
CA ARG A 317 14.48 9.96 -20.08
C ARG A 317 15.76 9.22 -20.49
N PRO A 318 16.52 8.65 -19.53
CA PRO A 318 17.63 7.76 -19.85
C PRO A 318 17.11 6.68 -20.80
N ARG A 319 17.51 6.75 -22.08
CA ARG A 319 17.21 5.68 -23.02
C ARG A 319 18.03 4.48 -22.53
N HIS A 320 17.40 3.57 -21.77
CA HIS A 320 17.84 2.18 -21.75
C HIS A 320 17.64 1.63 -23.16
N ARG A 321 18.51 2.05 -24.10
CA ARG A 321 18.81 1.27 -25.28
C ARG A 321 19.44 -0.01 -24.73
N ALA A 322 18.63 -1.04 -24.53
CA ALA A 322 19.12 -2.37 -24.77
C ALA A 322 19.66 -2.35 -26.21
N ARG A 323 20.96 -2.11 -26.36
CA ARG A 323 21.67 -2.44 -27.59
C ARG A 323 21.55 -3.95 -27.72
N VAL A 324 20.49 -4.40 -28.38
CA VAL A 324 20.64 -5.58 -29.20
C VAL A 324 21.57 -5.12 -30.31
N ASP A 325 22.86 -5.41 -30.17
CA ASP A 325 23.84 -5.25 -31.25
C ASP A 325 23.42 -6.23 -32.37
N SER A 326 22.45 -5.82 -33.18
CA SER A 326 22.21 -6.46 -34.47
C SER A 326 23.28 -5.93 -35.42
N ARG A 327 24.44 -6.58 -35.44
CA ARG A 327 25.38 -6.43 -36.56
C ARG A 327 24.66 -6.88 -37.83
N PRO A 328 24.62 -6.05 -38.89
CA PRO A 328 24.03 -6.47 -40.15
C PRO A 328 24.97 -7.47 -40.81
N GLY A 329 24.48 -8.69 -41.03
CA GLY A 329 25.10 -9.63 -41.96
C GLY A 329 25.98 -10.73 -41.37
N GLU A 330 25.58 -11.38 -40.27
CA GLU A 330 26.20 -12.66 -39.87
C GLU A 330 25.31 -13.49 -38.92
N SER A 331 24.09 -13.88 -39.33
CA SER A 331 23.37 -14.96 -38.59
C SER A 331 22.35 -15.79 -39.39
N CYS A 332 22.29 -15.67 -40.73
CA CYS A 332 21.44 -16.55 -41.55
C CYS A 332 22.01 -17.96 -41.79
N ARG A 333 22.98 -18.44 -40.99
CA ARG A 333 23.51 -19.82 -41.09
C ARG A 333 23.65 -20.60 -39.78
N SER A 334 23.01 -20.17 -38.68
CA SER A 334 22.98 -20.97 -37.44
C SER A 334 21.58 -21.42 -36.98
N LEU A 335 20.49 -20.97 -37.63
CA LEU A 335 19.13 -21.38 -37.29
C LEU A 335 18.58 -22.60 -38.06
N SER A 336 19.38 -23.25 -38.90
CA SER A 336 19.02 -24.52 -39.55
C SER A 336 19.60 -25.77 -38.88
N LYS A 337 20.30 -25.64 -37.74
CA LYS A 337 20.77 -26.79 -36.93
C LYS A 337 20.15 -26.92 -35.53
N GLY A 338 19.33 -25.96 -35.09
CA GLY A 338 18.64 -26.01 -33.79
C GLY A 338 17.24 -26.64 -33.82
N TRP A 339 16.63 -26.80 -35.00
CA TRP A 339 15.26 -27.30 -35.15
C TRP A 339 15.15 -28.82 -35.39
N ALA A 340 16.27 -29.53 -35.49
CA ALA A 340 16.31 -31.00 -35.56
C ALA A 340 16.43 -31.66 -34.17
N GLY A 341 16.78 -30.92 -33.10
CA GLY A 341 17.02 -31.46 -31.76
C GLY A 341 15.87 -31.32 -30.75
N PHE A 342 14.71 -30.82 -31.18
CA PHE A 342 13.55 -30.57 -30.31
C PHE A 342 12.35 -31.50 -30.57
N ARG A 343 12.40 -32.33 -31.63
CA ARG A 343 11.39 -33.38 -31.89
C ARG A 343 11.66 -34.72 -31.20
N GLU A 344 12.83 -34.92 -30.60
CA GLU A 344 13.19 -36.17 -29.90
C GLU A 344 13.04 -36.10 -28.36
N ARG A 345 12.67 -34.94 -27.79
CA ARG A 345 12.50 -34.78 -26.33
C ARG A 345 11.05 -34.60 -25.86
N GLN A 346 10.08 -34.89 -26.72
CA GLN A 346 8.66 -35.00 -26.33
C GLN A 346 8.09 -36.43 -26.34
N HIS A 347 8.94 -37.44 -26.58
CA HIS A 347 8.52 -38.86 -26.56
C HIS A 347 8.86 -39.63 -25.27
N SER A 348 9.43 -39.00 -24.23
CA SER A 348 9.87 -39.73 -23.01
C SER A 348 9.18 -39.31 -21.70
N GLN A 349 8.05 -38.61 -21.72
CA GLN A 349 7.25 -38.34 -20.50
C GLN A 349 5.74 -38.50 -20.74
N ARG A 350 5.36 -39.53 -21.50
CA ARG A 350 4.01 -40.09 -21.53
C ARG A 350 4.08 -41.61 -21.40
N SER A 351 4.52 -42.06 -20.24
CA SER A 351 4.38 -43.45 -19.81
C SER A 351 4.44 -43.44 -18.29
N ASP A 352 3.35 -43.03 -17.67
CA ASP A 352 2.97 -43.33 -16.28
C ASP A 352 1.69 -42.56 -16.00
N PHE A 353 0.55 -43.10 -16.44
CA PHE A 353 -0.80 -42.89 -15.88
C PHE A 353 -1.79 -43.61 -16.79
N ASP A 354 -1.80 -44.94 -16.71
CA ASP A 354 -2.88 -45.78 -17.26
C ASP A 354 -3.05 -47.00 -16.34
N GLN A 355 -3.67 -46.78 -15.18
CA GLN A 355 -4.37 -47.83 -14.42
C GLN A 355 -5.53 -47.21 -13.64
N ALA A 356 -6.74 -47.25 -14.21
CA ALA A 356 -8.01 -47.65 -13.58
C ALA A 356 -9.23 -47.14 -14.39
N PRO A 357 -10.27 -47.98 -14.60
CA PRO A 357 -11.39 -47.66 -15.47
C PRO A 357 -12.59 -47.08 -14.70
N GLY A 358 -13.36 -46.18 -15.32
CA GLY A 358 -14.74 -45.96 -14.89
C GLY A 358 -15.36 -44.60 -15.20
N ILE A 359 -16.49 -44.68 -15.90
CA ILE A 359 -17.66 -43.79 -15.81
C ILE A 359 -17.72 -42.59 -16.76
N ARG A 360 -18.53 -42.84 -17.80
CA ARG A 360 -19.31 -41.92 -18.64
C ARG A 360 -19.98 -40.81 -17.82
N SER A 361 -20.02 -39.58 -18.35
CA SER A 361 -21.25 -38.97 -18.91
C SER A 361 -21.21 -37.43 -19.00
N ARG A 362 -21.78 -36.92 -20.12
CA ARG A 362 -22.43 -35.59 -20.33
C ARG A 362 -21.51 -34.35 -20.27
N ASN A 363 -21.57 -33.35 -21.15
CA ASN A 363 -22.56 -32.91 -22.12
C ASN A 363 -21.91 -31.96 -23.17
N ARG A 364 -22.52 -31.90 -24.36
CA ARG A 364 -22.39 -30.82 -25.38
C ARG A 364 -22.84 -29.47 -24.73
N ILE A 365 -22.58 -28.25 -25.22
CA ILE A 365 -22.97 -27.63 -26.51
C ILE A 365 -22.21 -26.27 -26.68
N TRP A 366 -22.01 -25.87 -27.95
CA TRP A 366 -21.77 -24.51 -28.52
C TRP A 366 -20.33 -24.06 -28.81
N SER A 367 -19.93 -24.09 -30.09
CA SER A 367 -19.69 -22.85 -30.86
C SER A 367 -19.55 -23.14 -32.36
N VAL A 368 -20.22 -22.31 -33.15
CA VAL A 368 -20.41 -22.34 -34.60
C VAL A 368 -19.34 -21.46 -35.26
N VAL A 369 -18.73 -21.98 -36.34
CA VAL A 369 -18.11 -21.27 -37.48
C VAL A 369 -16.88 -20.39 -37.20
N SER A 370 -15.70 -20.95 -37.48
CA SER A 370 -14.48 -20.22 -37.82
C SER A 370 -13.98 -20.65 -39.19
N SER A 371 -14.38 -19.94 -40.24
CA SER A 371 -13.67 -19.99 -41.53
C SER A 371 -14.06 -18.80 -42.41
N GLN A 372 -13.17 -17.80 -42.51
CA GLN A 372 -12.85 -17.12 -43.77
C GLN A 372 -11.73 -16.07 -43.58
N ARG A 373 -10.59 -16.37 -44.23
CA ARG A 373 -9.75 -15.49 -45.08
C ARG A 373 -9.19 -14.19 -44.47
N GLN A 374 -7.87 -14.04 -44.35
CA GLN A 374 -6.95 -13.66 -45.44
C GLN A 374 -7.44 -12.48 -46.31
N SER A 375 -6.93 -11.28 -45.98
CA SER A 375 -6.64 -10.17 -46.91
C SER A 375 -5.58 -9.31 -46.20
N GLN A 376 -4.29 -9.30 -46.56
CA GLN A 376 -3.73 -8.70 -47.78
C GLN A 376 -4.51 -7.46 -48.22
N ARG A 377 -3.99 -6.27 -47.85
CA ARG A 377 -3.81 -5.08 -48.70
C ARG A 377 -3.32 -3.90 -47.85
N CYS A 378 -2.01 -3.75 -47.76
CA CYS A 378 -1.40 -2.41 -47.76
C CYS A 378 -1.36 -1.99 -49.23
N THR A 379 -2.10 -0.94 -49.60
CA THR A 379 -2.11 -0.37 -50.95
C THR A 379 -0.95 0.60 -51.15
N ASN A 380 -0.42 0.55 -52.36
CA ASN A 380 0.78 1.20 -52.87
C ASN A 380 0.68 2.72 -53.06
N SER A 381 1.87 3.32 -53.07
CA SER A 381 2.40 4.33 -54.02
C SER A 381 1.62 5.61 -54.29
N ILE A 382 2.30 6.75 -54.17
CA ILE A 382 2.50 7.70 -55.27
C ILE A 382 3.96 8.19 -55.20
N SER A 383 4.65 8.11 -56.32
CA SER A 383 5.89 8.81 -56.64
C SER A 383 5.66 9.58 -57.93
N THR A 384 5.88 10.89 -57.88
CA THR A 384 6.46 11.77 -58.92
C THR A 384 6.95 13.02 -58.22
#